data_AF-A0A9N7NE67-F1
#
_entry.id   AF-A0A9N7NE67-F1
#
_cell.length_a   1.000
_cell.length_b   1.000
_cell.length_c   1.000
_cell.angle_alpha   90.00
_cell.angle_beta   90.00
_cell.angle_gamma   90.00
#
_symmetry.space_group_name_H-M   'P 1'
#
loop_
_entity.id
_entity.type
_entity.pdbx_description
1 polymer ?
#
loop_
_entity_poly.entity_id
_entity_poly.type
_entity_poly.pdbx_seq_one_letter_code
_entity_poly.pdbx_strand_id
1 'polypeptide(L)'
;EDLGYLCLYDSERGLRESQRQILLQEKTQWGDEWFAMGDWNDICSPAEKKGGRKRNACSFLDFNSFISSMEMEEVTMAVYQFTWANNREEEGLCDAP
;
A
#
# COMPACT_ATOMS: atom_id res chain seq x y z
N GLU A 1 22.36 13.60 7.40
CA GLU A 1 20.92 13.87 7.55
C GLU A 1 20.28 12.57 7.97
N ASP A 2 19.43 12.59 9.00
CA ASP A 2 18.82 11.37 9.53
C ASP A 2 17.63 11.01 8.64
N LEU A 3 17.73 9.89 7.94
CA LEU A 3 16.68 9.40 7.05
C LEU A 3 15.47 8.97 7.90
N GLY A 4 14.34 9.65 7.72
CA GLY A 4 13.10 9.32 8.45
C GLY A 4 12.46 8.04 7.91
N TYR A 5 12.06 7.14 8.81
CA TYR A 5 11.26 5.96 8.44
C TYR A 5 9.94 5.93 9.20
N LEU A 6 8.86 5.62 8.49
CA LEU A 6 7.53 5.49 9.06
C LEU A 6 6.99 4.08 8.80
N CYS A 7 6.65 3.37 9.88
CA CYS A 7 5.98 2.08 9.81
C CYS A 7 4.47 2.27 10.01
N LEU A 8 3.68 1.81 9.05
CA LEU A 8 2.24 2.08 9.00
C LEU A 8 1.40 0.80 9.01
N TYR A 9 0.23 0.92 9.63
CA TYR A 9 -0.88 0.00 9.46
C TYR A 9 -2.13 0.80 9.10
N ASP A 10 -2.53 0.69 7.84
CA ASP A 10 -3.72 1.35 7.32
C ASP A 10 -4.96 0.54 7.72
N SER A 11 -5.68 1.10 8.70
CA SER A 11 -6.73 0.40 9.43
C SER A 11 -8.00 0.23 8.59
N GLU A 12 -9.10 -0.18 9.24
CA GLU A 12 -10.37 -0.40 8.54
C GLU A 12 -10.86 0.87 7.81
N ARG A 13 -11.67 0.67 6.77
CA ARG A 13 -12.11 1.73 5.82
C ARG A 13 -12.56 3.04 6.48
N GLY A 14 -13.17 2.99 7.67
CA GLY A 14 -13.68 4.18 8.36
C GLY A 14 -12.61 5.10 8.96
N LEU A 15 -11.40 4.59 9.20
CA LEU A 15 -10.30 5.34 9.82
C LEU A 15 -9.18 5.67 8.83
N ARG A 16 -9.07 4.88 7.75
CA ARG A 16 -8.09 5.01 6.67
C ARG A 16 -7.92 6.42 6.12
N GLU A 17 -9.03 7.06 5.79
CA GLU A 17 -9.01 8.41 5.21
C GLU A 17 -8.39 9.41 6.20
N SER A 18 -8.85 9.39 7.46
CA SER A 18 -8.30 10.24 8.52
C SER A 18 -6.81 9.98 8.76
N GLN A 19 -6.38 8.72 8.78
CA GLN A 19 -4.96 8.37 8.92
C GLN A 19 -4.12 8.94 7.78
N ARG A 20 -4.57 8.77 6.53
CA ARG A 20 -3.88 9.30 5.34
C ARG A 20 -3.83 10.83 5.31
N GLN A 21 -4.88 11.50 5.78
CA GLN A 21 -4.88 12.96 5.91
C GLN A 21 -3.85 13.45 6.93
N ILE A 22 -3.68 12.74 8.06
CA ILE A 22 -2.62 13.05 9.02
C ILE A 22 -1.25 12.93 8.34
N LEU A 23 -1.01 11.85 7.58
CA LEU A 23 0.26 11.67 6.87
C LEU A 23 0.54 12.82 5.88
N LEU A 24 -0.48 13.27 5.13
CA LEU A 24 -0.35 14.39 4.20
C LEU A 24 0.01 15.71 4.91
N GLN A 25 -0.49 15.92 6.12
CA GLN A 25 -0.18 17.11 6.92
C GLN A 25 1.24 17.03 7.50
N GLU A 26 1.59 15.87 8.05
CA GLU A 26 2.86 15.64 8.72
C GLU A 26 4.05 15.54 7.75
N LYS A 27 3.83 15.17 6.47
CA LYS A 27 4.92 15.00 5.48
C LYS A 27 5.85 16.22 5.36
N THR A 28 5.30 17.41 5.60
CA THR A 28 6.04 18.69 5.58
C THR A 28 7.15 18.78 6.63
N GLN A 29 7.13 17.93 7.66
CA GLN A 29 8.08 17.92 8.77
C GLN A 29 9.15 16.83 8.65
N TRP A 30 9.06 15.93 7.66
CA TRP A 30 9.92 14.74 7.58
C TRP A 30 11.27 14.99 6.89
N GLY A 31 11.47 16.19 6.34
CA GLY A 31 12.63 16.53 5.53
C GLY A 31 12.47 16.12 4.07
N ASP A 32 13.57 16.23 3.32
CA ASP A 32 13.57 16.01 1.87
C ASP A 32 13.60 14.51 1.50
N GLU A 33 14.13 13.67 2.39
CA GLU A 33 14.24 12.21 2.19
C GLU A 33 13.55 11.46 3.32
N TRP A 34 12.57 10.63 2.96
CA TRP A 34 11.83 9.80 3.90
C TRP A 34 11.38 8.51 3.23
N PHE A 35 11.11 7.50 4.04
CA PHE A 35 10.59 6.22 3.58
C PHE A 35 9.36 5.81 4.38
N ALA A 36 8.30 5.39 3.69
CA ALA A 36 7.12 4.82 4.31
C ALA A 36 6.98 3.35 3.93
N MET A 37 6.79 2.50 4.93
CA MET A 37 6.64 1.06 4.78
C MET A 37 5.59 0.51 5.74
N GLY A 38 5.06 -0.66 5.43
CA GLY A 38 4.07 -1.33 6.28
C GLY A 38 2.93 -1.88 5.45
N ASP A 39 1.80 -2.11 6.11
CA ASP A 39 0.60 -2.64 5.49
C ASP A 39 -0.38 -1.52 5.18
N TRP A 40 -0.45 -1.14 3.90
CA TRP A 40 -1.40 -0.16 3.38
C TRP A 40 -2.81 -0.74 3.21
N ASN A 41 -2.95 -2.06 3.31
CA ASN A 41 -4.20 -2.80 3.21
C ASN A 41 -5.03 -2.40 1.97
N ASP A 42 -4.35 -2.02 0.89
CA ASP A 42 -4.91 -1.53 -0.36
C ASP A 42 -3.97 -1.88 -1.52
N ILE A 43 -4.48 -1.78 -2.75
CA ILE A 43 -3.72 -2.06 -3.97
C ILE A 43 -3.98 -0.94 -4.98
N CYS A 44 -3.00 -0.65 -5.84
CA CYS A 44 -3.06 0.42 -6.83
C CYS A 44 -3.71 -0.03 -8.14
N SER A 45 -3.68 -1.33 -8.43
CA SER A 45 -4.17 -1.90 -9.67
C SER A 45 -4.78 -3.30 -9.50
N PRO A 46 -5.58 -3.78 -10.47
CA PRO A 46 -6.00 -5.17 -10.50
C PRO A 46 -4.86 -6.18 -10.61
N ALA A 47 -3.68 -5.78 -11.12
CA ALA A 47 -2.55 -6.69 -11.34
C ALA A 47 -1.88 -7.14 -10.02
N GLU A 48 -2.05 -6.37 -8.95
CA GLU A 48 -1.57 -6.68 -7.59
C GLU A 48 -2.49 -7.66 -6.85
N LYS A 49 -3.52 -8.20 -7.51
CA LYS A 49 -4.41 -9.20 -6.94
C LYS A 49 -4.63 -10.37 -7.89
N LYS A 50 -4.35 -11.57 -7.39
CA LYS A 50 -4.77 -12.83 -8.01
C LYS A 50 -5.97 -13.40 -7.25
N GLY A 51 -6.92 -13.98 -7.97
CA GLY A 51 -8.07 -14.67 -7.39
C GLY A 51 -9.14 -13.77 -6.77
N GLY A 52 -10.15 -14.41 -6.18
CA GLY A 52 -11.29 -13.75 -5.53
C GLY A 52 -12.12 -12.79 -6.41
N ARG A 53 -12.88 -11.90 -5.76
CA ARG A 53 -13.75 -10.93 -6.44
C ARG A 53 -12.93 -9.78 -7.03
N LYS A 54 -13.17 -9.48 -8.31
CA LYS A 54 -12.60 -8.28 -8.97
C LYS A 54 -13.10 -7.01 -8.27
N ARG A 55 -12.16 -6.12 -7.96
CA ARG A 55 -12.45 -4.78 -7.46
C ARG A 55 -12.85 -3.86 -8.62
N ASN A 56 -13.72 -2.88 -8.34
CA ASN A 56 -14.06 -1.83 -9.29
C ASN A 56 -12.84 -0.92 -9.49
N ALA A 57 -12.56 -0.47 -10.72
CA ALA A 57 -11.49 0.47 -11.03
C ALA A 57 -11.55 1.74 -10.17
N CYS A 58 -12.75 2.25 -9.88
CA CYS A 58 -12.93 3.42 -9.01
C CYS A 58 -12.44 3.18 -7.57
N SER A 59 -12.36 1.92 -7.12
CA SER A 59 -11.89 1.61 -5.75
C SER A 59 -10.38 1.75 -5.56
N PHE A 60 -9.61 2.02 -6.62
CA PHE A 60 -8.17 2.28 -6.54
C PHE A 60 -7.86 3.78 -6.57
N LEU A 61 -8.83 4.63 -6.96
CA LEU A 61 -8.62 6.06 -7.17
C LEU A 61 -8.17 6.75 -5.89
N ASP A 62 -8.81 6.45 -4.75
CA ASP A 62 -8.51 7.10 -3.48
C ASP A 62 -7.07 6.80 -3.02
N PHE A 63 -6.62 5.55 -3.18
CA PHE A 63 -5.26 5.18 -2.82
C PHE A 63 -4.23 5.75 -3.78
N ASN A 64 -4.45 5.64 -5.09
CA ASN A 64 -3.56 6.23 -6.10
C ASN A 64 -3.45 7.76 -5.95
N SER A 65 -4.56 8.43 -5.61
CA SER A 65 -4.55 9.88 -5.35
C SER A 65 -3.76 10.22 -4.09
N PHE A 66 -3.85 9.39 -3.04
CA PHE A 66 -3.04 9.53 -1.84
C PHE A 66 -1.54 9.35 -2.14
N ILE A 67 -1.16 8.27 -2.83
CA ILE A 67 0.23 8.03 -3.27
C ILE A 67 0.76 9.23 -4.06
N SER A 68 -0.03 9.72 -5.03
CA SER A 68 0.33 10.88 -5.84
C SER A 68 0.47 12.16 -5.01
N SER A 69 -0.41 12.39 -4.04
CA SER A 69 -0.37 13.59 -3.17
C SER A 69 0.81 13.54 -2.18
N MET A 70 1.24 12.34 -1.81
CA MET A 70 2.43 12.12 -1.01
C MET A 70 3.72 12.19 -1.83
N GLU A 71 3.63 12.20 -3.17
CA GLU A 71 4.80 12.14 -4.09
C GLU A 71 5.64 10.87 -3.88
N MET A 72 4.98 9.75 -3.55
CA MET A 72 5.66 8.47 -3.33
C MET A 72 5.92 7.72 -4.62
N GLU A 73 7.08 7.06 -4.64
CA GLU A 73 7.42 6.05 -5.64
C GLU A 73 7.53 4.68 -4.97
N GLU A 74 7.08 3.63 -5.68
CA GLU A 74 7.17 2.26 -5.18
C GLU A 74 8.60 1.75 -5.24
N VAL A 75 9.11 1.28 -4.09
CA VAL A 75 10.35 0.49 -4.05
C VAL A 75 10.02 -0.95 -4.41
N THR A 76 10.20 -1.27 -5.70
CA THR A 76 9.85 -2.59 -6.24
C THR A 76 10.64 -3.74 -5.58
N MET A 77 9.95 -4.83 -5.25
CA MET A 77 10.58 -6.08 -4.82
C MET A 77 10.76 -7.02 -6.01
N ALA A 78 12.00 -7.46 -6.27
CA ALA A 78 12.33 -8.28 -7.43
C ALA A 78 11.81 -9.73 -7.37
N VAL A 79 11.46 -10.24 -6.18
CA VAL A 79 11.26 -11.69 -5.95
C VAL A 79 9.82 -12.06 -5.65
N TYR A 80 9.07 -11.22 -4.94
CA TYR A 80 7.72 -11.53 -4.49
C TYR A 80 6.72 -10.52 -5.03
N GLN A 81 5.77 -11.01 -5.84
CA GLN A 81 4.74 -10.17 -6.47
C GLN A 81 3.57 -9.85 -5.54
N PHE A 82 3.31 -10.69 -4.53
CA PHE A 82 2.18 -10.55 -3.61
C PHE A 82 2.66 -10.58 -2.17
N THR A 83 2.13 -9.71 -1.32
CA THR A 83 2.54 -9.54 0.08
C THR A 83 1.57 -10.20 1.07
N TRP A 84 0.40 -10.63 0.63
CA TRP A 84 -0.63 -11.25 1.48
C TRP A 84 -1.46 -12.30 0.73
N ALA A 85 -1.84 -13.38 1.42
CA ALA A 85 -2.75 -14.41 0.94
C ALA A 85 -3.77 -14.77 2.03
N ASN A 86 -4.99 -15.14 1.64
CA ASN A 86 -6.06 -15.43 2.62
C ASN A 86 -6.11 -16.90 3.09
N ASN A 87 -5.08 -17.69 2.78
CA ASN A 87 -4.94 -19.11 3.11
C ASN A 87 -6.19 -19.97 2.85
N ARG A 88 -7.05 -19.61 1.89
CA ARG A 88 -8.11 -20.51 1.43
C ARG A 88 -7.45 -21.70 0.71
N GLU A 89 -7.90 -22.89 1.07
CA GLU A 89 -7.31 -24.19 0.68
C GLU A 89 -7.17 -24.40 -0.85
N GLU A 90 -7.83 -23.59 -1.68
CA GLU A 90 -7.84 -23.70 -3.15
C GLU A 90 -6.90 -22.73 -3.89
N GLU A 91 -6.30 -21.74 -3.22
CA GLU A 91 -5.40 -20.77 -3.87
C GLU A 91 -3.94 -21.04 -3.48
N GLY A 92 -3.41 -22.16 -3.98
CA GLY A 92 -1.98 -22.49 -3.88
C GLY A 92 -1.13 -21.41 -4.55
N LEU A 93 -0.45 -20.59 -3.75
CA LEU A 93 0.71 -19.79 -4.16
C LEU A 93 2.02 -20.58 -4.02
N CYS A 94 1.92 -21.91 -3.89
CA CYS A 94 3.06 -22.81 -3.92
C CYS A 94 3.45 -23.12 -5.36
N ASP A 95 3.86 -22.11 -6.12
CA ASP A 95 4.66 -22.29 -7.33
C ASP A 95 5.77 -21.22 -7.29
N ALA A 96 6.73 -21.42 -6.39
CA ALA A 96 8.07 -20.88 -6.57
C ALA A 96 8.84 -21.88 -7.47
N PRO A 97 9.71 -21.40 -8.39
CA PRO A 97 10.43 -22.24 -9.34
C PRO A 97 11.30 -23.32 -8.68
#